data_AF-A0A1Z9H7L4-F1
#
_entry.id   AF-A0A1Z9H7L4-F1
#
_cell.length_a   1.000
_cell.length_b   1.000
_cell.length_c   1.000
_cell.angle_alpha   90.00
_cell.angle_beta   90.00
_cell.angle_gamma   90.00
#
_symmetry.space_group_name_H-M   'P 1'
#
loop_
_entity.id
_entity.type
_entity.pdbx_description
1 polymer ?
#
loop_
_entity_poly.entity_id
_entity_poly.type
_entity_poly.pdbx_seq_one_letter_code
_entity_poly.pdbx_strand_id
1 'polypeptide(L)'
;MQLADEDTLRLNVLATTALAIRIDEKTMSVEALTERQTHRIELKPTGNPDRYLRAVRESLSVFALGTRYPVFIRRWTRSGALETERLARLLRLGEAEAVVAVAASPNLDDELAQRAWWCLPTAEVARLMLSHPDVATGSTGPKLSQFLLDHLPFEDTSRSIIDTVKLLLCSRLLNDEEAGQLRARAENHVACMVGFLSAGPNYLGVPQAAPRFDTESGNDALMEQLLQHAASRQGETFLRCAHRALKKAVDMDTVVDTLKALGEYGKPLCGETVLPRSAQDLQQIVESLTDSSNTTLDPDQVSADKSAKNPDRQSALIALGLCGEPLVASFFAKSDAVGSLMRRKLKPVLEPVFAALETLIEQN
;
A
#
# COMPACT_ATOMS: atom_id res chain seq x y z
N MET A 1 -5.36 -36.36 19.10
CA MET A 1 -5.36 -37.45 18.10
C MET A 1 -3.91 -37.77 17.83
N GLN A 2 -3.51 -39.04 17.83
CA GLN A 2 -2.11 -39.42 17.55
C GLN A 2 -1.92 -39.58 16.05
N LEU A 3 -0.81 -39.09 15.52
CA LEU A 3 -0.41 -39.30 14.13
C LEU A 3 -0.08 -40.78 13.92
N ALA A 4 -0.17 -41.27 12.67
CA ALA A 4 0.34 -42.60 12.36
C ALA A 4 1.85 -42.65 12.61
N ASP A 5 2.37 -43.76 13.13
CA ASP A 5 3.80 -43.90 13.45
C ASP A 5 4.69 -43.72 12.20
N GLU A 6 4.22 -44.23 11.05
CA GLU A 6 4.87 -44.07 9.75
C GLU A 6 4.98 -42.58 9.35
N ASP A 7 3.89 -41.83 9.49
CA ASP A 7 3.86 -40.40 9.14
C ASP A 7 4.69 -39.57 10.12
N THR A 8 4.67 -39.91 11.41
CA THR A 8 5.48 -39.24 12.43
C THR A 8 6.98 -39.36 12.13
N LEU A 9 7.44 -40.57 11.78
CA LEU A 9 8.84 -40.79 11.39
C LEU A 9 9.20 -39.98 10.14
N ARG A 10 8.36 -40.03 9.11
CA ARG A 10 8.62 -39.33 7.84
C ARG A 10 8.64 -37.82 8.01
N LEU A 11 7.72 -37.26 8.79
CA LEU A 11 7.67 -35.82 9.10
C LEU A 11 8.92 -35.37 9.85
N ASN A 12 9.40 -36.13 10.83
CA ASN A 12 10.62 -35.79 11.57
C ASN A 12 11.88 -35.79 10.68
N VAL A 13 12.00 -36.77 9.79
CA VAL A 13 13.10 -36.83 8.82
C VAL A 13 13.04 -35.64 7.87
N LEU A 14 11.86 -35.36 7.32
CA LEU A 14 11.65 -34.26 6.39
C LEU A 14 11.89 -32.88 7.04
N ALA A 15 11.42 -32.68 8.27
CA ALA A 15 11.57 -31.39 8.96
C ALA A 15 13.04 -31.04 9.26
N THR A 16 13.92 -32.05 9.40
CA THR A 16 15.35 -31.86 9.68
C THR A 16 16.11 -31.18 8.54
N THR A 17 15.72 -31.44 7.30
CA THR A 17 16.38 -30.87 6.11
C THR A 17 15.57 -29.74 5.45
N ALA A 18 14.33 -29.53 5.89
CA ALA A 18 13.43 -28.54 5.31
C ALA A 18 13.89 -27.10 5.58
N LEU A 19 14.01 -26.32 4.52
CA LEU A 19 14.11 -24.86 4.56
C LEU A 19 12.73 -24.23 4.77
N ALA A 20 11.71 -24.78 4.13
CA ALA A 20 10.33 -24.33 4.20
C ALA A 20 9.38 -25.53 3.98
N ILE A 21 8.16 -25.46 4.53
CA ILE A 21 7.15 -26.52 4.47
C ILE A 21 5.82 -25.91 4.06
N ARG A 22 5.11 -26.59 3.15
CA ARG A 22 3.72 -26.29 2.80
C ARG A 22 2.85 -27.54 2.95
N ILE A 23 1.60 -27.33 3.36
CA ILE A 23 0.63 -28.40 3.57
C ILE A 23 -0.52 -28.16 2.60
N ASP A 24 -0.81 -29.15 1.76
CA ASP A 24 -2.02 -29.15 0.94
C ASP A 24 -3.10 -29.96 1.66
N GLU A 25 -4.06 -29.23 2.23
CA GLU A 25 -5.17 -29.81 2.98
C GLU A 25 -6.12 -30.64 2.10
N LYS A 26 -6.23 -30.31 0.80
CA LYS A 26 -7.14 -31.01 -0.12
C LYS A 26 -6.57 -32.37 -0.51
N THR A 27 -5.27 -32.42 -0.80
CA THR A 27 -4.59 -33.66 -1.20
C THR A 27 -4.02 -34.42 -0.01
N MET A 28 -4.14 -33.89 1.21
CA MET A 28 -3.55 -34.45 2.43
C MET A 28 -2.06 -34.73 2.24
N SER A 29 -1.32 -33.76 1.72
CA SER A 29 0.12 -33.90 1.47
C SER A 29 0.94 -32.80 2.12
N VAL A 30 2.16 -33.17 2.54
CA VAL A 30 3.15 -32.27 3.09
C VAL A 30 4.31 -32.21 2.13
N GLU A 31 4.66 -31.00 1.71
CA GLU A 31 5.80 -30.75 0.85
C GLU A 31 6.84 -29.93 1.58
N ALA A 32 8.11 -30.32 1.47
CA ALA A 32 9.24 -29.56 1.98
C ALA A 32 10.18 -29.12 0.87
N LEU A 33 10.55 -27.86 0.93
CA LEU A 33 11.63 -27.29 0.16
C LEU A 33 12.96 -27.56 0.87
N THR A 34 13.90 -28.20 0.19
CA THR A 34 15.30 -28.35 0.63
C THR A 34 16.22 -27.58 -0.32
N GLU A 35 17.51 -27.50 -0.02
CA GLU A 35 18.49 -26.80 -0.88
C GLU A 35 18.54 -27.33 -2.32
N ARG A 36 18.22 -28.61 -2.55
CA ARG A 36 18.40 -29.28 -3.85
C ARG A 36 17.10 -29.62 -4.56
N GLN A 37 16.04 -29.94 -3.81
CA GLN A 37 14.79 -30.44 -4.39
C GLN A 37 13.58 -30.25 -3.45
N THR A 38 12.38 -30.48 -3.99
CA THR A 38 11.15 -30.56 -3.21
C THR A 38 10.86 -32.03 -2.86
N HIS A 39 10.57 -32.31 -1.59
CA HIS A 39 10.12 -33.62 -1.12
C HIS A 39 8.65 -33.58 -0.79
N ARG A 40 7.90 -34.61 -1.17
CA ARG A 40 6.47 -34.75 -0.91
C ARG A 40 6.18 -36.00 -0.08
N ILE A 41 5.36 -35.86 0.95
CA ILE A 41 4.81 -36.94 1.75
C ILE A 41 3.29 -36.91 1.60
N GLU A 42 2.71 -38.03 1.20
CA GLU A 42 1.26 -38.25 1.28
C GLU A 42 0.92 -38.75 2.68
N LEU A 43 0.05 -38.02 3.38
CA LEU A 43 -0.39 -38.34 4.74
C LEU A 43 -1.42 -39.47 4.70
N LYS A 44 -1.36 -40.36 5.68
CA LYS A 44 -2.32 -41.46 5.87
C LYS A 44 -3.15 -41.20 7.13
N PRO A 45 -4.20 -40.37 7.06
CA PRO A 45 -4.94 -39.94 8.24
C PRO A 45 -5.65 -41.12 8.92
N THR A 46 -5.37 -41.31 10.21
CA THR A 46 -6.07 -42.25 11.07
C THR A 46 -7.29 -41.57 11.70
N GLY A 47 -8.36 -41.39 10.92
CA GLY A 47 -9.63 -40.82 11.39
C GLY A 47 -9.95 -39.47 10.75
N ASN A 48 -10.36 -38.48 11.56
CA ASN A 48 -10.81 -37.18 11.04
C ASN A 48 -9.63 -36.38 10.43
N PRO A 49 -9.70 -35.96 9.16
CA PRO A 49 -8.60 -35.32 8.47
C PRO A 49 -8.20 -33.97 9.09
N ASP A 50 -9.14 -33.14 9.52
CA ASP A 50 -8.85 -31.83 10.11
C ASP A 50 -8.09 -31.96 11.44
N ARG A 51 -8.50 -32.92 12.27
CA ARG A 51 -7.79 -33.25 13.52
C ARG A 51 -6.41 -33.85 13.25
N TYR A 52 -6.24 -34.56 12.13
CA TYR A 52 -4.96 -35.09 11.70
C TYR A 52 -4.01 -33.96 11.28
N LEU A 53 -4.46 -33.06 10.42
CA LEU A 53 -3.68 -31.90 9.98
C LEU A 53 -3.28 -31.00 11.16
N ARG A 54 -4.18 -30.82 12.14
CA ARG A 54 -3.85 -30.11 13.38
C ARG A 54 -2.71 -30.80 14.15
N ALA A 55 -2.73 -32.12 14.26
CA ALA A 55 -1.66 -32.88 14.90
C ALA A 55 -0.34 -32.80 14.10
N VAL A 56 -0.40 -32.78 12.76
CA VAL A 56 0.78 -32.57 11.90
C VAL A 56 1.41 -31.20 12.17
N ARG A 57 0.60 -30.13 12.17
CA ARG A 57 1.03 -28.76 12.49
C ARG A 57 1.61 -28.63 13.89
N GLU A 58 0.99 -29.28 14.89
CA GLU A 58 1.52 -29.35 16.24
C GLU A 58 2.91 -30.02 16.26
N SER A 59 3.09 -31.14 15.54
CA SER A 59 4.39 -31.81 15.43
C SER A 59 5.45 -30.92 14.77
N LEU A 60 5.12 -30.26 13.66
CA LEU A 60 6.02 -29.33 12.97
C LEU A 60 6.38 -28.12 13.83
N SER A 61 5.44 -27.61 14.63
CA SER A 61 5.70 -26.49 15.54
C SER A 61 6.71 -26.83 16.63
N VAL A 62 6.62 -28.02 17.21
CA VAL A 62 7.58 -28.53 18.20
C VAL A 62 8.95 -28.67 17.56
N PHE A 63 9.02 -29.13 16.32
CA PHE A 63 10.28 -29.25 15.60
C PHE A 63 10.92 -27.88 15.30
N ALA A 64 10.16 -26.95 14.74
CA ALA A 64 10.67 -25.67 14.27
C ALA A 64 10.99 -24.68 15.41
N LEU A 65 10.19 -24.66 16.47
CA LEU A 65 10.27 -23.66 17.54
C LEU A 65 10.59 -24.25 18.92
N GLY A 66 10.65 -25.57 19.08
CA GLY A 66 10.87 -26.24 20.37
C GLY A 66 9.69 -26.13 21.35
N THR A 67 8.56 -25.53 20.94
CA THR A 67 7.38 -25.33 21.77
C THR A 67 6.14 -25.82 21.04
N ARG A 68 5.14 -26.33 21.79
CA ARG A 68 3.85 -26.69 21.20
C ARG A 68 3.11 -25.43 20.79
N TYR A 69 2.81 -25.34 19.50
CA TYR A 69 1.92 -24.43 18.80
C TYR A 69 1.47 -23.19 19.61
N PRO A 70 2.04 -21.99 19.38
CA PRO A 70 1.39 -20.79 19.87
C PRO A 70 0.09 -20.63 19.08
N VAL A 71 -1.05 -20.88 19.73
CA VAL A 71 -2.42 -20.82 19.19
C VAL A 71 -2.74 -19.49 18.49
N PHE A 72 -1.88 -18.48 18.57
CA PHE A 72 -2.00 -17.25 17.81
C PHE A 72 -0.64 -16.69 17.40
N ILE A 73 -0.27 -16.86 16.13
CA ILE A 73 0.80 -16.07 15.46
C ILE A 73 0.53 -14.56 15.62
N ARG A 74 -0.74 -14.17 15.82
CA ARG A 74 -1.17 -12.78 16.13
C ARG A 74 -0.54 -12.16 17.38
N ARG A 75 0.02 -12.95 18.32
CA ARG A 75 0.76 -12.41 19.47
C ARG A 75 2.23 -12.12 19.16
N TRP A 76 2.80 -12.76 18.14
CA TRP A 76 4.22 -12.63 17.80
C TRP A 76 4.55 -11.31 17.11
N THR A 77 3.60 -10.73 16.36
CA THR A 77 3.73 -9.40 15.74
C THR A 77 3.88 -8.25 16.75
N ARG A 78 3.72 -8.50 18.07
CA ARG A 78 3.94 -7.49 19.13
C ARG A 78 5.35 -7.52 19.71
N SER A 79 6.09 -8.61 19.53
CA SER A 79 7.50 -8.67 19.86
C SER A 79 8.24 -8.11 18.65
N GLY A 80 9.04 -7.06 18.83
CA GLY A 80 9.65 -6.29 17.73
C GLY A 80 10.37 -7.14 16.67
N ALA A 81 10.75 -6.47 15.58
CA ALA A 81 11.35 -7.06 14.36
C ALA A 81 12.18 -8.32 14.65
N LEU A 82 11.67 -9.47 14.19
CA LEU A 82 12.34 -10.75 14.38
C LEU A 82 13.58 -10.82 13.51
N GLU A 83 14.64 -11.41 14.04
CA GLU A 83 15.83 -11.73 13.24
C GLU A 83 15.50 -12.72 12.11
N THR A 84 16.21 -12.60 10.99
CA THR A 84 15.99 -13.38 9.76
C THR A 84 16.02 -14.89 10.01
N GLU A 85 16.89 -15.38 10.89
CA GLU A 85 16.94 -16.81 11.26
C GLU A 85 15.64 -17.31 11.89
N ARG A 86 14.99 -16.47 12.70
CA ARG A 86 13.70 -16.83 13.34
C ARG A 86 12.58 -16.82 12.32
N LEU A 87 12.60 -15.89 11.37
CA LEU A 87 11.65 -15.84 10.26
C LEU A 87 11.76 -17.10 9.38
N ALA A 88 12.98 -17.56 9.10
CA ALA A 88 13.22 -18.79 8.34
C ALA A 88 12.61 -20.03 9.04
N ARG A 89 12.60 -20.09 10.38
CA ARG A 89 11.95 -21.18 11.13
C ARG A 89 10.43 -21.13 11.02
N LEU A 90 9.82 -19.96 10.86
CA LEU A 90 8.36 -19.83 10.70
C LEU A 90 7.86 -20.48 9.40
N LEU A 91 8.65 -20.44 8.34
CA LEU A 91 8.31 -21.10 7.07
C LEU A 91 8.29 -22.64 7.18
N ARG A 92 8.80 -23.21 8.27
CA ARG A 92 8.79 -24.66 8.53
C ARG A 92 7.53 -25.12 9.28
N LEU A 93 6.64 -24.20 9.65
CA LEU A 93 5.42 -24.54 10.40
C LEU A 93 4.35 -25.20 9.53
N GLY A 94 4.39 -24.99 8.21
CA GLY A 94 3.32 -25.44 7.30
C GLY A 94 2.01 -24.65 7.47
N GLU A 95 2.09 -23.43 8.01
CA GLU A 95 0.93 -22.56 8.29
C GLU A 95 0.91 -21.33 7.40
N ALA A 96 -0.26 -21.03 6.84
CA ALA A 96 -0.43 -19.89 5.95
C ALA A 96 -0.18 -18.56 6.69
N GLU A 97 -0.67 -18.42 7.93
CA GLU A 97 -0.45 -17.20 8.72
C GLU A 97 1.02 -16.97 9.07
N ALA A 98 1.82 -18.03 9.17
CA ALA A 98 3.26 -17.93 9.39
C ALA A 98 3.95 -17.34 8.16
N VAL A 99 3.54 -17.78 6.96
CA VAL A 99 4.07 -17.26 5.69
C VAL A 99 3.70 -15.79 5.51
N VAL A 100 2.44 -15.42 5.78
CA VAL A 100 1.99 -14.02 5.74
C VAL A 100 2.77 -13.15 6.73
N ALA A 101 3.01 -13.64 7.95
CA ALA A 101 3.82 -12.91 8.93
C ALA A 101 5.27 -12.72 8.49
N VAL A 102 5.87 -13.70 7.81
CA VAL A 102 7.21 -13.58 7.21
C VAL A 102 7.19 -12.56 6.08
N ALA A 103 6.21 -12.64 5.18
CA ALA A 103 6.07 -11.72 4.04
C ALA A 103 5.84 -10.26 4.45
N ALA A 104 5.23 -10.01 5.61
CA ALA A 104 5.02 -8.67 6.17
C ALA A 104 6.16 -8.18 7.07
N SER A 105 7.22 -8.98 7.27
CA SER A 105 8.29 -8.64 8.19
C SER A 105 9.21 -7.57 7.61
N PRO A 106 9.60 -6.53 8.37
CA PRO A 106 10.54 -5.51 7.89
C PRO A 106 11.92 -6.06 7.53
N ASN A 107 12.30 -7.21 8.10
CA ASN A 107 13.61 -7.86 7.88
C ASN A 107 13.56 -8.95 6.78
N LEU A 108 12.60 -8.87 5.86
CA LEU A 108 12.48 -9.81 4.74
C LEU A 108 13.54 -9.53 3.67
N ASP A 109 14.38 -10.51 3.37
CA ASP A 109 15.32 -10.50 2.25
C ASP A 109 14.79 -11.28 1.03
N ASP A 110 15.46 -11.16 -0.13
CA ASP A 110 15.05 -11.84 -1.37
C ASP A 110 15.08 -13.38 -1.24
N GLU A 111 16.01 -13.95 -0.48
CA GLU A 111 16.14 -15.41 -0.36
C GLU A 111 14.98 -16.00 0.46
N LEU A 112 14.66 -15.39 1.59
CA LEU A 112 13.54 -15.75 2.43
C LEU A 112 12.22 -15.49 1.70
N ALA A 113 12.16 -14.42 0.91
CA ALA A 113 11.05 -14.15 0.02
C ALA A 113 10.78 -15.30 -0.97
N GLN A 114 11.81 -15.84 -1.64
CA GLN A 114 11.62 -16.99 -2.54
C GLN A 114 11.00 -18.20 -1.82
N ARG A 115 11.44 -18.46 -0.59
CA ARG A 115 10.92 -19.56 0.24
C ARG A 115 9.48 -19.31 0.66
N ALA A 116 9.15 -18.08 1.07
CA ALA A 116 7.78 -17.69 1.41
C ALA A 116 6.83 -17.79 0.21
N TRP A 117 7.29 -17.33 -0.96
CA TRP A 117 6.55 -17.43 -2.22
C TRP A 117 6.28 -18.89 -2.62
N TRP A 118 7.27 -19.77 -2.45
CA TRP A 118 7.09 -21.20 -2.71
C TRP A 118 6.03 -21.84 -1.79
N CYS A 119 5.97 -21.41 -0.52
CA CYS A 119 4.98 -21.90 0.44
C CYS A 119 3.55 -21.46 0.11
N LEU A 120 3.34 -20.18 -0.20
CA LEU A 120 2.01 -19.59 -0.35
C LEU A 120 1.96 -18.55 -1.50
N PRO A 121 1.89 -19.00 -2.78
CA PRO A 121 1.90 -18.11 -3.93
C PRO A 121 0.53 -17.46 -4.16
N THR A 122 0.21 -16.44 -3.36
CA THR A 122 -1.07 -15.70 -3.42
C THR A 122 -0.85 -14.21 -3.69
N ALA A 123 -1.87 -13.52 -4.23
CA ALA A 123 -1.76 -12.10 -4.54
C ALA A 123 -1.50 -11.23 -3.30
N GLU A 124 -2.08 -11.59 -2.14
CA GLU A 124 -1.81 -10.92 -0.86
C GLU A 124 -0.32 -11.03 -0.47
N VAL A 125 0.24 -12.24 -0.51
CA VAL A 125 1.65 -12.48 -0.20
C VAL A 125 2.56 -11.76 -1.20
N ALA A 126 2.24 -11.79 -2.49
CA ALA A 126 2.99 -11.06 -3.51
C ALA A 126 3.01 -9.54 -3.27
N ARG A 127 1.87 -8.94 -2.89
CA ARG A 127 1.80 -7.51 -2.54
C ARG A 127 2.67 -7.17 -1.33
N LEU A 128 2.57 -7.96 -0.26
CA LEU A 128 3.38 -7.76 0.95
C LEU A 128 4.87 -7.81 0.61
N MET A 129 5.31 -8.85 -0.08
CA MET A 129 6.71 -9.04 -0.44
C MET A 129 7.22 -7.96 -1.39
N LEU A 130 6.45 -7.57 -2.42
CA LEU A 130 6.85 -6.55 -3.39
C LEU A 130 6.94 -5.14 -2.79
N SER A 131 6.34 -4.92 -1.61
CA SER A 131 6.49 -3.66 -0.86
C SER A 131 7.90 -3.47 -0.26
N HIS A 132 8.71 -4.53 -0.19
CA HIS A 132 10.08 -4.49 0.31
C HIS A 132 11.07 -4.15 -0.81
N PRO A 133 11.94 -3.13 -0.63
CA PRO A 133 12.96 -2.77 -1.63
C PRO A 133 13.93 -3.90 -1.97
N ASP A 134 14.34 -4.69 -0.97
CA ASP A 134 15.29 -5.81 -1.17
C ASP A 134 14.70 -6.91 -2.07
N VAL A 135 13.40 -7.17 -1.95
CA VAL A 135 12.69 -8.13 -2.80
C VAL A 135 12.41 -7.55 -4.18
N ALA A 136 12.03 -6.27 -4.27
CA ALA A 136 11.76 -5.60 -5.54
C ALA A 136 13.00 -5.50 -6.44
N THR A 137 14.18 -5.27 -5.84
CA THR A 137 15.47 -5.26 -6.55
C THR A 137 16.07 -6.65 -6.75
N GLY A 138 15.58 -7.64 -6.00
CA GLY A 138 16.03 -9.02 -6.05
C GLY A 138 15.49 -9.81 -7.26
N SER A 139 15.78 -11.11 -7.25
CA SER A 139 15.36 -12.03 -8.32
C SER A 139 13.89 -12.44 -8.23
N THR A 140 13.26 -12.26 -7.07
CA THR A 140 11.85 -12.60 -6.84
C THR A 140 10.92 -11.51 -7.36
N GLY A 141 11.33 -10.24 -7.28
CA GLY A 141 10.55 -9.07 -7.69
C GLY A 141 9.88 -9.22 -9.07
N PRO A 142 10.61 -9.54 -10.15
CA PRO A 142 10.02 -9.70 -11.49
C PRO A 142 8.92 -10.76 -11.55
N LYS A 143 9.09 -11.88 -10.83
CA LYS A 143 8.09 -12.97 -10.79
C LYS A 143 6.82 -12.52 -10.08
N LEU A 144 6.95 -11.79 -8.97
CA LEU A 144 5.82 -11.24 -8.22
C LEU A 144 5.08 -10.16 -9.02
N SER A 145 5.84 -9.28 -9.69
CA SER A 145 5.29 -8.24 -10.55
C SER A 145 4.45 -8.83 -11.68
N GLN A 146 4.99 -9.82 -12.40
CA GLN A 146 4.24 -10.50 -13.46
C GLN A 146 3.00 -11.19 -12.91
N PHE A 147 3.15 -11.93 -11.80
CA PHE A 147 2.02 -12.60 -11.17
C PHE A 147 0.90 -11.62 -10.80
N LEU A 148 1.24 -10.50 -10.17
CA LEU A 148 0.26 -9.48 -9.79
C LEU A 148 -0.41 -8.82 -11.00
N LEU A 149 0.33 -8.59 -12.09
CA LEU A 149 -0.23 -8.05 -13.33
C LEU A 149 -1.25 -9.01 -13.94
N ASP A 150 -0.93 -10.30 -14.00
CA ASP A 150 -1.81 -11.35 -14.54
C ASP A 150 -3.06 -11.55 -13.68
N HIS A 151 -2.94 -11.35 -12.35
CA HIS A 151 -4.05 -11.51 -11.40
C HIS A 151 -4.90 -10.26 -11.22
N LEU A 152 -4.40 -9.07 -11.59
CA LEU A 152 -5.10 -7.80 -11.43
C LEU A 152 -6.53 -7.78 -12.03
N PRO A 153 -6.82 -8.40 -13.20
CA PRO A 153 -8.17 -8.44 -13.74
C PRO A 153 -9.19 -9.18 -12.86
N PHE A 154 -8.72 -10.05 -11.96
CA PHE A 154 -9.53 -10.91 -11.09
C PHE A 154 -9.65 -10.38 -9.66
N GLU A 155 -9.07 -9.21 -9.36
CA GLU A 155 -9.20 -8.59 -8.05
C GLU A 155 -10.57 -7.91 -7.91
N ASP A 156 -11.27 -8.23 -6.82
CA ASP A 156 -12.63 -7.73 -6.57
C ASP A 156 -12.66 -6.46 -5.70
N THR A 157 -11.67 -6.30 -4.81
CA THR A 157 -11.66 -5.18 -3.84
C THR A 157 -10.88 -3.99 -4.36
N SER A 158 -11.43 -2.77 -4.20
CA SER A 158 -10.72 -1.55 -4.59
C SER A 158 -9.38 -1.42 -3.88
N ARG A 159 -9.29 -1.81 -2.60
CA ARG A 159 -8.04 -1.82 -1.85
C ARG A 159 -6.96 -2.67 -2.53
N SER A 160 -7.26 -3.92 -2.86
CA SER A 160 -6.30 -4.80 -3.55
C SER A 160 -5.86 -4.22 -4.88
N ILE A 161 -6.80 -3.64 -5.66
CA ILE A 161 -6.51 -3.04 -6.96
C ILE A 161 -5.58 -1.83 -6.79
N ILE A 162 -5.89 -0.92 -5.87
CA ILE A 162 -5.10 0.30 -5.59
C ILE A 162 -3.69 -0.09 -5.17
N ASP A 163 -3.56 -0.98 -4.17
CA ASP A 163 -2.27 -1.41 -3.64
C ASP A 163 -1.45 -2.13 -4.71
N THR A 164 -2.07 -3.00 -5.52
CA THR A 164 -1.38 -3.71 -6.62
C THR A 164 -0.86 -2.74 -7.67
N VAL A 165 -1.70 -1.82 -8.17
CA VAL A 165 -1.30 -0.83 -9.19
C VAL A 165 -0.18 0.06 -8.65
N LYS A 166 -0.29 0.54 -7.42
CA LYS A 166 0.75 1.35 -6.78
C LYS A 166 2.07 0.59 -6.71
N LEU A 167 2.07 -0.66 -6.24
CA LEU A 167 3.28 -1.48 -6.11
C LEU A 167 3.93 -1.77 -7.46
N LEU A 168 3.15 -2.11 -8.49
CA LEU A 168 3.66 -2.36 -9.84
C LEU A 168 4.35 -1.11 -10.43
N LEU A 169 3.81 0.09 -10.16
CA LEU A 169 4.42 1.35 -10.61
C LEU A 169 5.67 1.69 -9.81
N CYS A 170 5.63 1.55 -8.48
CA CYS A 170 6.74 1.88 -7.60
C CYS A 170 7.92 0.90 -7.72
N SER A 171 7.67 -0.37 -8.06
CA SER A 171 8.73 -1.38 -8.23
C SER A 171 9.62 -1.13 -9.45
N ARG A 172 9.14 -0.38 -10.45
CA ARG A 172 9.83 -0.09 -11.73
C ARG A 172 10.24 -1.35 -12.51
N LEU A 173 9.49 -2.44 -12.33
CA LEU A 173 9.73 -3.72 -13.00
C LEU A 173 8.91 -3.87 -14.30
N LEU A 174 7.93 -3.00 -14.52
CA LEU A 174 7.09 -3.02 -15.71
C LEU A 174 7.85 -2.53 -16.95
N ASN A 175 7.59 -3.17 -18.08
CA ASN A 175 7.99 -2.62 -19.38
C ASN A 175 7.01 -1.53 -19.87
N ASP A 176 7.39 -0.82 -20.93
CA ASP A 176 6.59 0.30 -21.47
C ASP A 176 5.21 -0.14 -21.98
N GLU A 177 5.10 -1.37 -22.50
CA GLU A 177 3.85 -1.94 -23.00
C GLU A 177 2.88 -2.24 -21.86
N GLU A 178 3.34 -2.94 -20.82
CA GLU A 178 2.58 -3.25 -19.61
C GLU A 178 2.12 -1.98 -18.90
N ALA A 179 3.02 -0.99 -18.77
CA ALA A 179 2.67 0.32 -18.24
C ALA A 179 1.62 1.04 -19.12
N GLY A 180 1.69 0.88 -20.44
CA GLY A 180 0.66 1.35 -21.38
C GLY A 180 -0.71 0.70 -21.16
N GLN A 181 -0.75 -0.62 -21.04
CA GLN A 181 -1.97 -1.38 -20.77
C GLN A 181 -2.60 -1.00 -19.42
N LEU A 182 -1.77 -0.84 -18.38
CA LEU A 182 -2.20 -0.43 -17.05
C LEU A 182 -2.81 0.98 -17.06
N ARG A 183 -2.22 1.92 -17.82
CA ARG A 183 -2.75 3.27 -18.02
C ARG A 183 -4.09 3.25 -18.73
N ALA A 184 -4.22 2.49 -19.82
CA ALA A 184 -5.48 2.35 -20.54
C ALA A 184 -6.61 1.79 -19.64
N ARG A 185 -6.29 0.87 -18.73
CA ARG A 185 -7.23 0.37 -17.72
C ARG A 185 -7.65 1.46 -16.73
N ALA A 186 -6.71 2.29 -16.27
CA ALA A 186 -6.98 3.38 -15.34
C ALA A 186 -7.94 4.45 -15.89
N GLU A 187 -8.02 4.63 -17.21
CA GLU A 187 -9.00 5.56 -17.80
C GLU A 187 -10.44 5.18 -17.46
N ASN A 188 -10.74 3.88 -17.41
CA ASN A 188 -12.11 3.37 -17.23
C ASN A 188 -12.37 2.79 -15.83
N HIS A 189 -11.32 2.50 -15.06
CA HIS A 189 -11.43 1.87 -13.74
C HIS A 189 -10.94 2.80 -12.62
N VAL A 190 -11.85 3.27 -11.77
CA VAL A 190 -11.55 4.27 -10.72
C VAL A 190 -10.48 3.78 -9.75
N ALA A 191 -10.57 2.54 -9.25
CA ALA A 191 -9.55 2.01 -8.35
C ALA A 191 -8.15 1.94 -8.99
N CYS A 192 -8.05 1.63 -10.28
CA CYS A 192 -6.76 1.66 -10.99
C CYS A 192 -6.23 3.10 -11.07
N MET A 193 -7.09 4.07 -11.42
CA MET A 193 -6.72 5.50 -11.42
C MET A 193 -6.24 5.98 -10.04
N VAL A 194 -6.90 5.55 -8.96
CA VAL A 194 -6.47 5.85 -7.59
C VAL A 194 -5.14 5.19 -7.26
N GLY A 195 -4.86 4.00 -7.78
CA GLY A 195 -3.54 3.38 -7.71
C GLY A 195 -2.43 4.23 -8.35
N PHE A 196 -2.69 4.80 -9.54
CA PHE A 196 -1.75 5.74 -10.17
C PHE A 196 -1.57 7.03 -9.35
N LEU A 197 -2.66 7.60 -8.85
CA LEU A 197 -2.60 8.78 -7.97
C LEU A 197 -1.76 8.50 -6.72
N SER A 198 -1.91 7.30 -6.14
CA SER A 198 -1.19 6.87 -4.93
C SER A 198 0.29 6.56 -5.17
N ALA A 199 0.68 6.23 -6.42
CA ALA A 199 2.08 6.12 -6.83
C ALA A 199 2.72 7.50 -7.01
N GLY A 200 1.91 8.49 -7.40
CA GLY A 200 2.29 9.90 -7.48
C GLY A 200 2.25 10.46 -8.91
N PRO A 201 2.47 11.79 -9.05
CA PRO A 201 2.30 12.50 -10.32
C PRO A 201 3.23 12.00 -11.43
N ASN A 202 4.38 11.40 -11.09
CA ASN A 202 5.37 10.86 -12.06
C ASN A 202 4.85 9.70 -12.91
N TYR A 203 3.77 9.05 -12.48
CA TYR A 203 3.28 7.84 -13.12
C TYR A 203 2.05 8.07 -14.02
N LEU A 204 1.44 9.26 -13.97
CA LEU A 204 0.20 9.58 -14.70
C LEU A 204 0.43 10.04 -16.15
N GLY A 205 1.68 10.17 -16.60
CA GLY A 205 2.01 10.68 -17.93
C GLY A 205 3.30 10.13 -18.52
N VAL A 206 3.82 10.81 -19.54
CA VAL A 206 5.16 10.55 -20.08
C VAL A 206 6.17 10.85 -18.96
N PRO A 207 7.17 9.98 -18.71
CA PRO A 207 8.18 10.22 -17.69
C PRO A 207 8.85 11.58 -17.93
N GLN A 208 8.61 12.53 -17.03
CA GLN A 208 9.38 13.77 -16.93
C GLN A 208 10.29 13.67 -15.71
N ALA A 209 11.37 14.45 -15.69
CA ALA A 209 12.25 14.52 -14.53
C ALA A 209 11.39 14.86 -13.31
N ALA A 210 11.48 14.03 -12.26
CA ALA A 210 10.74 14.25 -11.04
C ALA A 210 11.04 15.67 -10.53
N PRO A 211 10.02 16.47 -10.18
CA PRO A 211 10.27 17.78 -9.58
C PRO A 211 11.04 17.55 -8.28
N ARG A 212 12.25 18.09 -8.19
CA ARG A 212 12.97 18.17 -6.92
C ARG A 212 12.48 19.42 -6.23
N PHE A 213 11.67 19.24 -5.20
CA PHE A 213 11.28 20.32 -4.30
C PHE A 213 12.40 20.49 -3.27
N ASP A 214 13.01 21.67 -3.23
CA ASP A 214 14.11 21.94 -2.31
C ASP A 214 13.52 22.30 -0.95
N THR A 215 13.33 21.29 -0.10
CA THR A 215 12.74 21.43 1.25
C THR A 215 13.58 22.24 2.23
N GLU A 216 14.84 22.55 1.88
CA GLU A 216 15.72 23.45 2.65
C GLU A 216 15.45 24.94 2.36
N SER A 217 14.72 25.23 1.28
CA SER A 217 14.27 26.58 0.95
C SER A 217 13.08 26.94 1.82
N GLY A 218 12.97 28.21 2.23
CA GLY A 218 11.83 28.68 3.01
C GLY A 218 10.47 28.38 2.35
N ASN A 219 9.40 28.35 3.14
CA ASN A 219 8.05 27.96 2.70
C ASN A 219 7.54 28.69 1.45
N ASP A 220 7.92 29.96 1.26
CA ASP A 220 7.54 30.75 0.09
C ASP A 220 8.11 30.16 -1.22
N ALA A 221 9.38 29.72 -1.21
CA ALA A 221 10.01 29.11 -2.38
C ALA A 221 9.41 27.73 -2.69
N LEU A 222 9.10 26.94 -1.65
CA LEU A 222 8.40 25.66 -1.80
C LEU A 222 6.99 25.84 -2.38
N MET A 223 6.28 26.86 -1.92
CA MET A 223 4.94 27.20 -2.42
C MET A 223 4.99 27.53 -3.91
N GLU A 224 5.94 28.36 -4.33
CA GLU A 224 6.13 28.70 -5.75
C GLU A 224 6.49 27.47 -6.59
N GLN A 225 7.39 26.61 -6.12
CA GLN A 225 7.75 25.37 -6.83
C GLN A 225 6.54 24.44 -6.99
N LEU A 226 5.72 24.27 -5.95
CA LEU A 226 4.51 23.44 -6.01
C LEU A 226 3.43 24.05 -6.92
N LEU A 227 3.27 25.37 -6.92
CA LEU A 227 2.37 26.06 -7.85
C LEU A 227 2.83 25.92 -9.31
N GLN A 228 4.13 26.04 -9.56
CA GLN A 228 4.72 25.79 -10.88
C GLN A 228 4.51 24.33 -11.31
N HIS A 229 4.69 23.38 -10.38
CA HIS A 229 4.43 21.97 -10.67
C HIS A 229 2.93 21.72 -10.93
N ALA A 230 2.03 22.33 -10.16
CA ALA A 230 0.58 22.26 -10.40
C ALA A 230 0.20 22.86 -11.77
N ALA A 231 0.94 23.87 -12.23
CA ALA A 231 0.82 24.48 -13.56
C ALA A 231 1.47 23.68 -14.70
N SER A 232 2.33 22.71 -14.37
CA SER A 232 2.89 21.81 -15.37
C SER A 232 1.81 20.85 -15.90
N ARG A 233 2.00 20.34 -17.12
CA ARG A 233 1.11 19.31 -17.70
C ARG A 233 0.93 18.09 -16.79
N GLN A 234 1.98 17.75 -16.06
CA GLN A 234 2.00 16.61 -15.16
C GLN A 234 1.16 16.86 -13.90
N GLY A 235 1.34 18.02 -13.25
CA GLY A 235 0.52 18.42 -12.11
C GLY A 235 -0.94 18.62 -12.50
N GLU A 236 -1.22 19.25 -13.63
CA GLU A 236 -2.57 19.42 -14.16
C GLU A 236 -3.26 18.06 -14.39
N THR A 237 -2.55 17.09 -14.97
CA THR A 237 -3.05 15.73 -15.15
C THR A 237 -3.36 15.07 -13.81
N PHE A 238 -2.46 15.19 -12.83
CA PHE A 238 -2.67 14.68 -11.47
C PHE A 238 -3.93 15.28 -10.82
N LEU A 239 -4.07 16.60 -10.83
CA LEU A 239 -5.22 17.29 -10.23
C LEU A 239 -6.54 16.92 -10.92
N ARG A 240 -6.56 16.83 -12.25
CA ARG A 240 -7.74 16.38 -13.01
C ARG A 240 -8.09 14.93 -12.72
N CYS A 241 -7.10 14.04 -12.60
CA CYS A 241 -7.31 12.65 -12.20
C CYS A 241 -7.87 12.55 -10.79
N ALA A 242 -7.33 13.31 -9.82
CA ALA A 242 -7.84 13.34 -8.45
C ALA A 242 -9.29 13.87 -8.39
N HIS A 243 -9.58 14.95 -9.12
CA HIS A 243 -10.93 15.49 -9.25
C HIS A 243 -11.91 14.44 -9.84
N ARG A 244 -11.50 13.77 -10.93
CA ARG A 244 -12.29 12.68 -11.55
C ARG A 244 -12.47 11.50 -10.60
N ALA A 245 -11.44 11.14 -9.83
CA ALA A 245 -11.48 10.04 -8.87
C ALA A 245 -12.50 10.29 -7.77
N LEU A 246 -12.47 11.46 -7.11
CA LEU A 246 -13.47 11.82 -6.10
C LEU A 246 -14.90 11.88 -6.67
N LYS A 247 -15.07 12.43 -7.89
CA LYS A 247 -16.39 12.51 -8.55
C LYS A 247 -16.96 11.14 -8.90
N LYS A 248 -16.12 10.17 -9.24
CA LYS A 248 -16.52 8.81 -9.63
C LYS A 248 -16.28 7.77 -8.52
N ALA A 249 -15.87 8.17 -7.31
CA ALA A 249 -15.52 7.28 -6.22
C ALA A 249 -16.65 6.29 -5.91
N VAL A 250 -16.30 5.02 -5.79
CA VAL A 250 -17.26 3.91 -5.68
C VAL A 250 -17.44 3.49 -4.22
N ASP A 251 -16.40 3.61 -3.40
CA ASP A 251 -16.34 3.09 -2.04
C ASP A 251 -15.41 3.93 -1.14
N MET A 252 -15.22 3.48 0.10
CA MET A 252 -14.36 4.13 1.07
C MET A 252 -12.90 4.20 0.60
N ASP A 253 -12.34 3.10 0.10
CA ASP A 253 -10.92 3.01 -0.27
C ASP A 253 -10.60 4.02 -1.38
N THR A 254 -11.45 4.10 -2.41
CA THR A 254 -11.25 5.06 -3.51
C THR A 254 -11.30 6.52 -3.04
N VAL A 255 -12.12 6.86 -2.04
CA VAL A 255 -12.13 8.22 -1.46
C VAL A 255 -10.87 8.45 -0.62
N VAL A 256 -10.60 7.55 0.32
CA VAL A 256 -9.54 7.70 1.32
C VAL A 256 -8.17 7.76 0.64
N ASP A 257 -7.88 6.85 -0.29
CA ASP A 257 -6.58 6.83 -0.97
C ASP A 257 -6.42 8.01 -1.94
N THR A 258 -7.51 8.54 -2.53
CA THR A 258 -7.45 9.80 -3.29
C THR A 258 -7.11 10.99 -2.39
N LEU A 259 -7.74 11.09 -1.21
CA LEU A 259 -7.43 12.15 -0.24
C LEU A 259 -6.01 12.05 0.29
N LYS A 260 -5.52 10.82 0.57
CA LYS A 260 -4.12 10.58 0.95
C LYS A 260 -3.16 11.00 -0.16
N ALA A 261 -3.47 10.70 -1.42
CA ALA A 261 -2.64 11.13 -2.56
C ALA A 261 -2.58 12.67 -2.67
N LEU A 262 -3.68 13.37 -2.44
CA LEU A 262 -3.71 14.84 -2.38
C LEU A 262 -2.89 15.39 -1.20
N GLY A 263 -3.04 14.78 -0.02
CA GLY A 263 -2.25 15.13 1.15
C GLY A 263 -0.75 14.98 0.91
N GLU A 264 -0.31 13.84 0.37
CA GLU A 264 1.10 13.61 0.03
C GLU A 264 1.62 14.58 -1.04
N TYR A 265 0.76 15.04 -1.96
CA TYR A 265 1.12 16.07 -2.95
C TYR A 265 1.47 17.42 -2.29
N GLY A 266 0.71 17.84 -1.27
CA GLY A 266 0.93 19.11 -0.56
C GLY A 266 1.71 19.00 0.76
N LYS A 267 2.12 17.79 1.15
CA LYS A 267 2.87 17.50 2.37
C LYS A 267 4.13 18.34 2.58
N PRO A 268 4.93 18.69 1.55
CA PRO A 268 6.10 19.56 1.74
C PRO A 268 5.79 20.92 2.38
N LEU A 269 4.55 21.42 2.28
CA LEU A 269 4.14 22.70 2.88
C LEU A 269 3.52 22.55 4.27
N CYS A 270 2.75 21.48 4.46
CA CYS A 270 1.98 21.29 5.69
C CYS A 270 2.80 20.56 6.76
N GLY A 271 3.90 19.88 6.40
CA GLY A 271 4.73 19.13 7.36
C GLY A 271 3.89 18.13 8.18
N GLU A 272 4.15 18.08 9.49
CA GLU A 272 3.43 17.21 10.44
C GLU A 272 2.19 17.89 11.06
N THR A 273 1.52 18.77 10.32
CA THR A 273 0.29 19.43 10.81
C THR A 273 -0.81 18.41 11.06
N VAL A 274 -1.59 18.62 12.14
CA VAL A 274 -2.75 17.79 12.46
C VAL A 274 -3.78 17.90 11.34
N LEU A 275 -4.14 16.76 10.74
CA LEU A 275 -5.12 16.73 9.66
C LEU A 275 -6.53 17.09 10.18
N PRO A 276 -7.29 17.91 9.41
CA PRO A 276 -8.65 18.31 9.75
C PRO A 276 -9.60 17.12 9.79
N ARG A 277 -10.62 17.20 10.65
CA ARG A 277 -11.67 16.16 10.80
C ARG A 277 -13.02 16.59 10.21
N SER A 278 -13.12 17.84 9.78
CA SER A 278 -14.33 18.42 9.20
C SER A 278 -13.96 19.47 8.13
N ALA A 279 -14.92 19.84 7.29
CA ALA A 279 -14.75 20.92 6.33
C ALA A 279 -14.48 22.28 7.01
N GLN A 280 -15.07 22.52 8.18
CA GLN A 280 -14.86 23.75 8.96
C GLN A 280 -13.45 23.79 9.54
N ASP A 281 -12.98 22.67 10.10
CA ASP A 281 -11.61 22.54 10.62
C ASP A 281 -10.60 22.80 9.50
N LEU A 282 -10.85 22.26 8.30
CA LEU A 282 -9.98 22.45 7.14
C LEU A 282 -9.88 23.93 6.77
N GLN A 283 -11.01 24.65 6.69
CA GLN A 283 -11.02 26.08 6.38
C GLN A 283 -10.25 26.90 7.43
N GLN A 284 -10.49 26.63 8.72
CA GLN A 284 -9.81 27.33 9.81
C GLN A 284 -8.28 27.13 9.80
N ILE A 285 -7.83 25.89 9.54
CA ILE A 285 -6.39 25.60 9.48
C ILE A 285 -5.77 26.30 8.27
N VAL A 286 -6.44 26.28 7.10
CA VAL A 286 -5.96 26.97 5.90
C VAL A 286 -5.80 28.47 6.17
N GLU A 287 -6.82 29.13 6.73
CA GLU A 287 -6.79 30.56 7.09
C GLU A 287 -5.61 30.88 8.01
N SER A 288 -5.38 30.05 9.04
CA SER A 288 -4.28 30.26 9.99
C SER A 288 -2.88 30.16 9.35
N LEU A 289 -2.71 29.25 8.38
CA LEU A 289 -1.44 29.05 7.68
C LEU A 289 -1.19 30.15 6.65
N THR A 290 -2.24 30.65 5.99
CA THR A 290 -2.14 31.78 5.07
C THR A 290 -1.81 33.08 5.81
N ASP A 291 -2.38 33.30 7.00
CA ASP A 291 -2.14 34.51 7.79
C ASP A 291 -0.72 34.55 8.37
N SER A 292 -0.23 33.41 8.86
CA SER A 292 1.13 33.26 9.39
C SER A 292 2.21 33.50 8.32
N SER A 293 1.92 33.17 7.06
CA SER A 293 2.83 33.42 5.93
C SER A 293 2.90 34.91 5.55
N ASN A 294 1.87 35.71 5.92
CA ASN A 294 1.83 37.14 5.64
C ASN A 294 2.44 38.00 6.77
N THR A 295 2.64 37.45 7.98
CA THR A 295 3.07 38.23 9.16
C THR A 295 4.59 38.38 9.33
N THR A 296 5.41 37.75 8.49
CA THR A 296 6.89 37.81 8.53
C THR A 296 7.50 38.92 7.67
N LEU A 297 6.69 39.82 7.10
CA LEU A 297 7.18 40.90 6.24
C LEU A 297 7.54 42.14 7.07
N ASP A 298 8.85 42.37 7.20
CA ASP A 298 9.45 43.64 7.65
C ASP A 298 8.99 44.78 6.71
N PRO A 299 8.39 45.87 7.20
CA PRO A 299 7.69 46.87 6.37
C PRO A 299 8.58 47.72 5.44
N ASP A 300 9.90 47.57 5.47
CA ASP A 300 10.84 48.42 4.72
C ASP A 300 11.37 47.84 3.39
N GLN A 301 10.91 46.66 2.94
CA GLN A 301 11.19 46.15 1.58
C GLN A 301 9.92 46.08 0.72
N VAL A 302 9.28 47.23 0.52
CA VAL A 302 8.22 47.37 -0.48
C VAL A 302 8.82 47.91 -1.77
N SER A 303 9.39 47.03 -2.60
CA SER A 303 9.52 47.30 -4.04
C SER A 303 9.67 46.01 -4.86
N ALA A 304 8.65 45.75 -5.68
CA ALA A 304 8.70 45.10 -7.00
C ALA A 304 8.09 43.69 -7.23
N ASP A 305 7.57 42.94 -6.25
CA ASP A 305 6.98 41.60 -6.53
C ASP A 305 5.49 41.40 -6.13
N LYS A 306 4.70 42.48 -6.17
CA LYS A 306 3.23 42.38 -5.98
C LYS A 306 2.46 41.79 -7.18
N SER A 307 3.15 41.23 -8.19
CA SER A 307 2.52 40.66 -9.39
C SER A 307 2.36 39.14 -9.38
N ALA A 308 2.90 38.40 -8.39
CA ALA A 308 3.04 36.94 -8.47
C ALA A 308 2.36 36.11 -7.35
N LYS A 309 1.76 36.74 -6.32
CA LYS A 309 1.06 36.02 -5.24
C LYS A 309 -0.43 35.92 -5.57
N ASN A 310 -0.88 34.75 -6.02
CA ASN A 310 -2.30 34.43 -6.14
C ASN A 310 -2.73 33.72 -4.84
N PRO A 311 -3.28 34.47 -3.85
CA PRO A 311 -3.55 33.94 -2.51
C PRO A 311 -4.56 32.79 -2.54
N ASP A 312 -5.48 32.80 -3.50
CA ASP A 312 -6.48 31.75 -3.67
C ASP A 312 -5.82 30.43 -4.07
N ARG A 313 -4.83 30.47 -4.97
CA ARG A 313 -4.06 29.26 -5.36
C ARG A 313 -3.19 28.74 -4.23
N GLN A 314 -2.60 29.64 -3.42
CA GLN A 314 -1.82 29.24 -2.25
C GLN A 314 -2.71 28.53 -1.22
N SER A 315 -3.87 29.13 -0.92
CA SER A 315 -4.87 28.55 -0.02
C SER A 315 -5.38 27.20 -0.52
N ALA A 316 -5.65 27.09 -1.83
CA ALA A 316 -6.07 25.84 -2.46
C ALA A 316 -5.00 24.74 -2.31
N LEU A 317 -3.72 25.08 -2.50
CA LEU A 317 -2.64 24.11 -2.42
C LEU A 317 -2.40 23.64 -0.97
N ILE A 318 -2.52 24.53 0.02
CA ILE A 318 -2.54 24.18 1.45
C ILE A 318 -3.72 23.26 1.75
N ALA A 319 -4.92 23.57 1.26
CA ALA A 319 -6.11 22.75 1.46
C ALA A 319 -5.92 21.31 0.91
N LEU A 320 -5.26 21.15 -0.23
CA LEU A 320 -4.91 19.82 -0.75
C LEU A 320 -3.91 19.09 0.16
N GLY A 321 -2.87 19.78 0.66
CA GLY A 321 -1.89 19.20 1.57
C GLY A 321 -2.45 18.75 2.92
N LEU A 322 -3.58 19.31 3.33
CA LEU A 322 -4.32 18.93 4.54
C LEU A 322 -5.36 17.81 4.28
N CYS A 323 -5.47 17.29 3.06
CA CYS A 323 -6.38 16.19 2.78
C CYS A 323 -5.87 14.86 3.36
N GLY A 324 -6.80 14.06 3.89
CA GLY A 324 -6.50 12.72 4.37
C GLY A 324 -7.72 12.00 4.92
N GLU A 325 -7.51 10.79 5.43
CA GLU A 325 -8.55 9.93 6.01
C GLU A 325 -9.38 10.61 7.14
N PRO A 326 -8.79 11.40 8.07
CA PRO A 326 -9.54 11.98 9.19
C PRO A 326 -10.72 12.86 8.76
N LEU A 327 -10.63 13.49 7.58
CA LEU A 327 -11.67 14.35 7.02
C LEU A 327 -13.00 13.61 6.81
N VAL A 328 -12.92 12.32 6.44
CA VAL A 328 -14.09 11.48 6.11
C VAL A 328 -14.32 10.34 7.11
N ALA A 329 -13.40 10.13 8.06
CA ALA A 329 -13.46 9.05 9.05
C ALA A 329 -14.76 9.05 9.87
N SER A 330 -15.25 10.23 10.26
CA SER A 330 -16.48 10.35 11.06
C SER A 330 -17.74 9.86 10.31
N PHE A 331 -17.74 10.01 8.98
CA PHE A 331 -18.80 9.49 8.12
C PHE A 331 -18.71 7.97 7.98
N PHE A 332 -17.55 7.45 7.62
CA PHE A 332 -17.35 6.01 7.42
C PHE A 332 -17.46 5.19 8.71
N ALA A 333 -17.20 5.79 9.87
CA ALA A 333 -17.48 5.16 11.16
C ALA A 333 -18.97 4.90 11.42
N LYS A 334 -19.88 5.58 10.70
CA LYS A 334 -21.34 5.56 10.93
C LYS A 334 -22.14 5.09 9.72
N SER A 335 -21.50 4.85 8.58
CA SER A 335 -22.17 4.59 7.31
C SER A 335 -21.36 3.63 6.45
N ASP A 336 -22.04 2.63 5.92
CA ASP A 336 -21.57 1.67 4.92
C ASP A 336 -22.00 2.05 3.48
N ALA A 337 -22.58 3.24 3.30
CA ALA A 337 -23.02 3.70 2.00
C ALA A 337 -21.88 3.72 0.96
N VAL A 338 -22.19 3.22 -0.24
CA VAL A 338 -21.30 3.17 -1.41
C VAL A 338 -21.91 3.94 -2.59
N GLY A 339 -21.09 4.21 -3.61
CA GLY A 339 -21.50 4.78 -4.88
C GLY A 339 -22.13 6.17 -4.77
N SER A 340 -23.27 6.37 -5.46
CA SER A 340 -23.91 7.69 -5.56
C SER A 340 -24.44 8.22 -4.22
N LEU A 341 -24.93 7.33 -3.35
CA LEU A 341 -25.41 7.70 -2.01
C LEU A 341 -24.27 8.23 -1.15
N MET A 342 -23.13 7.53 -1.14
CA MET A 342 -21.91 7.94 -0.47
C MET A 342 -21.47 9.33 -0.92
N ARG A 343 -21.32 9.53 -2.23
CA ARG A 343 -20.89 10.81 -2.81
C ARG A 343 -21.82 11.97 -2.43
N ARG A 344 -23.14 11.74 -2.43
CA ARG A 344 -24.12 12.76 -2.02
C ARG A 344 -23.97 13.14 -0.54
N LYS A 345 -23.68 12.17 0.33
CA LYS A 345 -23.51 12.39 1.77
C LYS A 345 -22.16 13.00 2.13
N LEU A 346 -21.11 12.68 1.37
CA LEU A 346 -19.78 13.26 1.53
C LEU A 346 -19.62 14.65 0.90
N LYS A 347 -20.52 15.05 -0.01
CA LYS A 347 -20.49 16.37 -0.66
C LYS A 347 -20.18 17.54 0.28
N PRO A 348 -20.89 17.77 1.41
CA PRO A 348 -20.61 18.92 2.28
C PRO A 348 -19.22 18.88 2.92
N VAL A 349 -18.62 17.70 3.06
CA VAL A 349 -17.27 17.53 3.62
C VAL A 349 -16.21 17.76 2.55
N LEU A 350 -16.46 17.31 1.31
CA LEU A 350 -15.52 17.37 0.19
C LEU A 350 -15.64 18.64 -0.66
N GLU A 351 -16.67 19.45 -0.46
CA GLU A 351 -16.87 20.72 -1.18
C GLU A 351 -15.66 21.66 -1.15
N PRO A 352 -14.99 21.93 -0.01
CA PRO A 352 -13.77 22.74 -0.02
C PRO A 352 -12.62 22.09 -0.80
N VAL A 353 -12.55 20.75 -0.82
CA VAL A 353 -11.53 20.01 -1.60
C VAL A 353 -11.80 20.14 -3.10
N PHE A 354 -13.06 20.03 -3.53
CA PHE A 354 -13.46 20.26 -4.92
C PHE A 354 -13.14 21.69 -5.35
N ALA A 355 -13.48 22.69 -4.52
CA ALA A 355 -13.18 24.09 -4.82
C ALA A 355 -11.67 24.35 -4.94
N ALA A 356 -10.85 23.74 -4.08
CA ALA A 356 -9.39 23.84 -4.18
C ALA A 356 -8.85 23.21 -5.47
N LEU A 357 -9.36 22.03 -5.86
CA LEU A 357 -8.99 21.38 -7.12
C LEU A 357 -9.39 22.24 -8.34
N GLU A 358 -10.61 22.76 -8.36
CA GLU A 358 -11.11 23.63 -9.44
C GLU A 358 -10.27 24.90 -9.56
N THR A 359 -9.95 25.56 -8.44
CA THR A 359 -9.08 26.76 -8.40
C THR A 359 -7.71 26.51 -9.05
N LEU A 360 -7.11 25.36 -8.79
CA LEU A 360 -5.80 25.00 -9.36
C LEU A 360 -5.88 24.50 -10.80
N ILE A 361 -7.03 24.00 -11.26
CA ILE A 361 -7.24 23.51 -12.63
C ILE A 361 -7.64 24.65 -13.59
N GLU A 362 -8.50 25.58 -13.17
CA GLU A 362 -9.09 26.61 -14.03
C GLU A 362 -8.13 27.77 -14.36
N GLN A 363 -7.09 27.96 -13.54
CA GLN A 363 -6.16 29.09 -13.65
C GLN A 363 -4.79 28.69 -14.24
N ASN A 364 -4.72 27.54 -14.92
CA ASN A 364 -3.60 27.10 -15.76
C ASN A 364 -3.99 27.21 -17.24
#